data_AF-A0A941LZV5-F1
#
_entry.id   AF-A0A941LZV5-F1
#
_cell.length_a   1.000
_cell.length_b   1.000
_cell.length_c   1.000
_cell.angle_alpha   90.00
_cell.angle_beta   90.00
_cell.angle_gamma   90.00
#
_symmetry.space_group_name_H-M   'P 1'
#
loop_
_entity.id
_entity.type
_entity.pdbx_description
1 polymer ?
#
loop_
_entity_poly.entity_id
_entity_poly.type
_entity_poly.pdbx_seq_one_letter_code
_entity_poly.pdbx_strand_id
1 'polypeptide(L)' 'MSSYIISELAREDLIKIWEFIAEDNQAAADKVIGSIQEKFEMLSCYPKWDMFVET' A
#
# COMPACT_ATOMS: atom_id res chain seq x y z
N MET A 1 15.51 1.28 -10.05
CA MET A 1 14.32 2.09 -9.76
C MET A 1 13.14 1.41 -10.39
N SER A 2 12.41 0.67 -9.57
CA SER A 2 11.19 0.00 -9.98
C SER A 2 10.10 1.05 -9.96
N SER A 3 9.52 1.33 -11.14
CA SER A 3 8.57 2.44 -11.31
C SER A 3 7.17 1.89 -11.36
N TYR A 4 6.34 2.21 -10.38
CA TYR A 4 4.89 1.98 -10.40
C TYR A 4 4.15 3.31 -10.54
N ILE A 5 2.95 3.26 -11.11
CA ILE A 5 2.07 4.43 -11.25
C ILE A 5 0.89 4.21 -10.29
N ILE A 6 0.65 5.19 -9.43
CA ILE A 6 -0.55 5.23 -8.59
C ILE A 6 -1.61 6.07 -9.33
N SER A 7 -2.78 5.47 -9.60
CA SER A 7 -3.92 6.20 -10.17
C SER A 7 -4.48 7.20 -9.16
N GLU A 8 -5.25 8.19 -9.64
CA GLU A 8 -5.90 9.17 -8.75
C GLU A 8 -6.73 8.50 -7.67
N LEU A 9 -7.58 7.55 -8.07
CA LEU A 9 -8.43 6.77 -7.17
C LEU A 9 -7.62 6.00 -6.13
N ALA A 10 -6.54 5.31 -6.54
CA ALA A 10 -5.73 4.56 -5.60
C ALA A 10 -5.05 5.47 -4.57
N ARG A 11 -4.73 6.71 -4.93
CA ARG A 11 -4.17 7.68 -3.97
C ARG A 11 -5.23 8.17 -2.99
N GLU A 12 -6.45 8.44 -3.47
CA GLU A 12 -7.57 8.78 -2.59
C GLU A 12 -7.89 7.65 -1.62
N ASP A 13 -7.81 6.39 -2.07
CA ASP A 13 -8.02 5.21 -1.23
C ASP A 13 -6.95 5.14 -0.12
N LEU A 14 -5.68 5.38 -0.44
CA LEU A 14 -4.60 5.43 0.57
C LEU A 14 -4.86 6.51 1.63
N ILE A 15 -5.33 7.69 1.20
CA ILE A 15 -5.68 8.80 2.12
C ILE A 15 -6.84 8.38 3.02
N LYS A 16 -7.94 7.86 2.46
CA LYS A 16 -9.12 7.44 3.24
C LYS A 16 -8.79 6.33 4.24
N ILE A 17 -7.95 5.36 3.84
CA ILE A 17 -7.49 4.29 4.73
C ILE A 17 -6.69 4.88 5.89
N TRP A 18 -5.76 5.81 5.60
CA TRP A 18 -4.96 6.44 6.64
C TRP A 18 -5.83 7.27 7.58
N GLU A 19 -6.71 8.13 7.05
CA GLU A 19 -7.60 8.99 7.85
C GLU A 19 -8.49 8.17 8.79
N PHE A 20 -9.06 7.08 8.27
CA PHE A 20 -9.91 6.19 9.06
C PHE A 20 -9.17 5.57 10.26
N ILE A 21 -7.93 5.11 10.06
CA ILE A 21 -7.15 4.50 11.14
C ILE A 21 -6.58 5.57 12.08
N ALA A 22 -6.18 6.72 11.54
CA ALA A 22 -5.57 7.81 12.29
C ALA A 22 -6.53 8.48 13.28
N GLU A 23 -7.85 8.36 13.06
CA GLU A 23 -8.89 8.79 14.00
C GLU A 23 -8.70 8.16 15.40
N ASP A 24 -8.27 6.89 15.44
CA ASP A 24 -8.03 6.15 16.69
C ASP A 24 -6.52 6.02 17.00
N ASN A 25 -5.70 5.75 15.99
CA ASN A 25 -4.28 5.48 16.17
C ASN A 25 -3.43 5.87 14.96
N GLN A 26 -2.88 7.08 15.00
CA GLN A 26 -2.01 7.61 13.95
C GLN A 26 -0.78 6.73 13.67
N ALA A 27 -0.14 6.17 14.71
CA ALA A 27 1.04 5.32 14.53
C ALA A 27 0.70 4.00 13.80
N ALA A 28 -0.51 3.46 14.03
CA ALA A 28 -1.00 2.31 13.29
C ALA A 28 -1.29 2.67 11.83
N ALA A 29 -1.85 3.86 11.56
CA ALA A 29 -2.10 4.35 10.21
C ALA A 29 -0.79 4.47 9.40
N ASP A 30 0.24 5.07 10.01
CA ASP A 30 1.58 5.20 9.40
C ASP A 30 2.18 3.82 9.08
N LYS A 31 2.07 2.86 10.00
CA LYS A 31 2.55 1.49 9.79
C LYS A 31 1.82 0.77 8.65
N VAL A 32 0.51 0.96 8.54
CA VAL A 32 -0.30 0.36 7.47
C VAL A 32 0.10 0.91 6.11
N ILE A 33 0.22 2.24 5.97
CA ILE A 33 0.64 2.85 4.71
C ILE A 33 2.07 2.44 4.33
N GLY A 34 2.99 2.40 5.30
CA GLY A 34 4.35 1.89 5.06
C GLY A 34 4.35 0.46 4.53
N SER A 35 3.55 -0.43 5.13
CA SER A 35 3.43 -1.82 4.68
C SER A 35 2.85 -1.96 3.27
N ILE A 36 1.97 -1.04 2.85
CA ILE A 36 1.41 -1.01 1.48
C ILE A 36 2.48 -0.52 0.50
N GLN A 37 3.26 0.51 0.87
CA GLN A 37 4.35 1.02 0.05
C GLN A 37 5.43 -0.04 -0.20
N GLU A 38 5.83 -0.79 0.83
CA GLU A 38 6.76 -1.93 0.69
C GLU A 38 6.25 -2.97 -0.32
N LYS A 39 4.94 -3.25 -0.32
CA LYS A 39 4.33 -4.17 -1.30
C LYS A 39 4.35 -3.59 -2.71
N PHE A 40 4.13 -2.29 -2.89
CA PHE A 40 4.25 -1.65 -4.20
C PHE A 40 5.68 -1.73 -4.73
N GLU A 41 6.67 -1.49 -3.89
CA GLU A 41 8.08 -1.67 -4.24
C GLU A 41 8.37 -3.11 -4.65
N MET A 42 7.90 -4.09 -3.88
CA MET A 42 8.06 -5.51 -4.22
C MET A 42 7.40 -5.87 -5.56
N LEU A 43 6.15 -5.47 -5.77
CA LEU A 43 5.42 -5.72 -7.01
C LEU A 43 6.06 -5.02 -8.22
N SER A 44 6.63 -3.84 -8.01
CA SER A 44 7.34 -3.15 -9.08
C SER A 44 8.67 -3.81 -9.45
N CYS A 45 9.35 -4.46 -8.49
CA CYS A 45 10.50 -5.32 -8.75
C CYS A 45 10.10 -6.66 -9.40
N TYR A 46 8.94 -7.20 -9.04
CA TYR A 46 8.44 -8.51 -9.49
C TYR A 46 7.01 -8.40 -10.04
N PRO A 47 6.78 -7.79 -11.21
CA PRO A 47 5.44 -7.48 -11.72
C PRO A 47 4.60 -8.70 -12.13
N LYS A 48 5.22 -9.89 -12.21
CA LYS A 48 4.55 -11.17 -12.43
C LYS A 48 4.49 -12.03 -11.16
N TRP A 49 4.60 -11.39 -9.99
CA TRP A 49 4.40 -12.05 -8.72
C TRP A 49 2.95 -12.50 -8.63
N ASP A 50 2.69 -13.72 -9.07
CA ASP A 50 1.38 -14.34 -8.95
C ASP A 50 1.19 -14.67 -7.46
N MET A 51 0.30 -13.94 -6.80
CA MET A 51 0.04 -14.09 -5.39
C MET A 51 -0.87 -15.30 -5.17
N PHE A 52 -0.44 -16.50 -5.57
CA PHE A 52 -0.96 -17.74 -5.01
C PHE A 52 -0.44 -17.85 -3.58
N VAL A 53 -1.15 -17.22 -2.65
CA VAL A 53 -1.00 -17.51 -1.23
C VAL A 53 -1.67 -18.86 -1.02
N GLU A 54 -0.86 -19.93 -0.96
CA GLU A 54 -1.26 -21.15 -0.28
C GLU A 54 -1.48 -20.84 1.21
N THR A 55 -2.75 -20.83 1.63
CA THR A 55 -3.22 -21.25 2.96
C THR A 55 -4.69 -21.60 2.87
#